data_AF-A0A8C0WNH5-F1
#
_entry.id   AF-A0A8C0WNH5-F1
#
_cell.length_a   1.000
_cell.length_b   1.000
_cell.length_c   1.000
_cell.angle_alpha   90.00
_cell.angle_beta   90.00
_cell.angle_gamma   90.00
#
_symmetry.space_group_name_H-M   'P 1'
#
loop_
_entity.id
_entity.type
_entity.pdbx_description
1 polymer ?
#
loop_
_entity_poly.entity_id
_entity_poly.type
_entity_poly.pdbx_seq_one_letter_code
_entity_poly.pdbx_strand_id
1 'polypeptide(L)'
;MAAFILHLKSCLPSAIRSLILPKKAYIRNTSGMAGGLQPASVVVLPRSLALAFKSFCQANSGPLPLLSQSEQDKWMLPALGTAPE
;
A
#
# COMPACT_ATOMS: atom_id res chain seq x y z
N MET A 1 -19.69 8.41 14.98
CA MET A 1 -18.36 8.76 14.42
C MET A 1 -17.22 8.02 15.11
N ALA A 2 -17.03 8.16 16.44
CA ALA A 2 -15.90 7.54 17.15
C ALA A 2 -15.85 6.00 17.05
N ALA A 3 -16.98 5.31 17.24
CA ALA A 3 -17.06 3.84 17.14
C ALA A 3 -16.69 3.31 15.74
N PHE A 4 -17.04 4.05 14.69
CA PHE A 4 -16.71 3.69 13.31
C PHE A 4 -15.21 3.79 13.04
N ILE A 5 -14.56 4.85 13.52
CA ILE A 5 -13.09 4.99 13.43
C ILE A 5 -12.38 3.90 14.22
N LEU A 6 -12.89 3.56 15.41
CA LEU A 6 -12.34 2.48 16.23
C LEU A 6 -12.46 1.11 15.53
N HIS A 7 -13.58 0.87 14.86
CA HIS A 7 -13.79 -0.35 14.09
C HIS A 7 -12.80 -0.46 12.92
N LEU A 8 -12.61 0.62 12.15
CA LEU A 8 -11.66 0.65 11.03
C LEU A 8 -10.19 0.50 11.46
N LYS A 9 -9.84 0.93 12.69
CA LYS A 9 -8.53 0.65 13.29
C LYS A 9 -8.28 -0.84 13.45
N SER A 10 -9.28 -1.60 13.88
CA SER A 10 -9.16 -3.06 14.08
C SER A 10 -9.30 -3.90 12.82
N CYS A 11 -9.76 -3.31 11.71
CA CYS A 11 -9.98 -4.05 10.47
C CYS A 11 -8.65 -4.46 9.80
N LEU A 12 -8.64 -5.68 9.26
CA LEU A 12 -7.58 -6.13 8.36
C LEU A 12 -7.48 -5.26 7.09
N PRO A 13 -6.30 -5.11 6.48
CA PRO A 13 -6.13 -4.34 5.24
C PRO A 13 -7.03 -4.79 4.10
N SER A 14 -7.33 -6.09 4.01
CA SER A 14 -8.24 -6.65 2.99
C SER A 14 -9.66 -6.09 3.11
N ALA A 15 -10.18 -5.99 4.34
CA ALA A 15 -11.49 -5.40 4.62
C ALA A 15 -11.48 -3.89 4.32
N ILE A 16 -10.40 -3.18 4.62
CA ILE A 16 -10.27 -1.77 4.25
C ILE A 16 -10.24 -1.57 2.73
N ARG A 17 -9.45 -2.38 2.01
CA ARG A 17 -9.35 -2.33 0.54
C ARG A 17 -10.68 -2.64 -0.14
N SER A 18 -11.49 -3.55 0.41
CA SER A 18 -12.82 -3.89 -0.14
C SER A 18 -13.85 -2.75 -0.02
N LEU A 19 -13.63 -1.78 0.88
CA LEU A 19 -14.45 -0.56 0.97
C LEU A 19 -13.98 0.51 -0.02
N ILE A 20 -12.67 0.62 -0.24
CA ILE A 20 -12.04 1.68 -1.07
C ILE A 20 -12.11 1.35 -2.57
N LEU A 21 -11.69 0.15 -2.97
CA LEU A 21 -11.56 -0.23 -4.39
C LEU A 21 -12.86 -0.11 -5.19
N PRO A 22 -14.02 -0.61 -4.71
CA PRO A 22 -15.28 -0.44 -5.41
C PRO A 22 -15.93 0.95 -5.15
N LYS A 23 -15.22 1.89 -4.49
CA LYS A 23 -15.73 3.21 -4.08
C LYS A 23 -17.06 3.14 -3.29
N LYS A 24 -17.27 2.05 -2.54
CA LYS A 24 -18.49 1.82 -1.75
C LYS A 24 -18.63 2.79 -0.58
N ALA A 25 -17.50 3.33 -0.10
CA ALA A 25 -17.45 4.35 0.92
C ALA A 25 -16.67 5.57 0.41
N TYR A 26 -17.15 6.77 0.73
CA TYR A 26 -16.45 8.03 0.42
C TYR A 26 -15.31 8.25 1.42
N ILE A 27 -14.26 7.45 1.29
CA ILE A 27 -13.05 7.50 2.14
C ILE A 27 -12.07 8.47 1.50
N ARG A 28 -11.76 9.59 2.19
CA ARG A 28 -10.82 10.61 1.70
C ARG A 28 -9.34 10.29 2.03
N ASN A 29 -9.09 9.55 3.10
CA ASN A 29 -7.75 9.10 3.50
C ASN A 29 -7.85 7.81 4.33
N THR A 30 -6.73 7.10 4.47
CA THR A 30 -6.62 5.85 5.23
C THR A 30 -5.94 6.02 6.59
N SER A 31 -5.88 7.26 7.11
CA SER A 31 -5.17 7.56 8.35
C SER A 31 -5.85 6.89 9.53
N GLY A 32 -5.07 6.16 10.34
CA GLY A 32 -5.58 5.43 11.49
C GLY A 32 -6.51 4.27 11.14
N MET A 33 -6.47 3.73 9.91
CA MET A 33 -7.15 2.47 9.55
C MET A 33 -6.13 1.33 9.56
N ALA A 34 -6.56 0.08 9.82
CA ALA A 34 -5.68 -1.09 9.89
C ALA A 34 -4.45 -0.88 10.81
N GLY A 35 -4.72 -0.60 12.08
CA GLY A 35 -3.70 -0.31 13.09
C GLY A 35 -2.65 -1.40 13.21
N GLY A 36 -1.40 -0.99 13.43
CA GLY A 36 -0.25 -1.89 13.49
C GLY A 36 0.35 -2.26 12.13
N LEU A 37 -0.31 -1.92 11.03
CA LEU A 37 0.18 -2.15 9.67
C LEU A 37 0.50 -0.83 8.98
N GLN A 38 1.60 -0.80 8.24
CA GLN A 38 2.09 0.41 7.60
C GLN A 38 1.56 0.50 6.16
N PRO A 39 0.92 1.62 5.77
CA PRO A 39 0.60 1.88 4.37
C PRO A 39 1.88 2.09 3.56
N ALA A 40 1.84 1.70 2.28
CA ALA A 40 2.94 1.90 1.35
C ALA A 40 2.49 2.76 0.17
N SER A 41 3.38 3.63 -0.30
CA SER A 41 3.22 4.33 -1.58
C SER A 41 3.47 3.38 -2.73
N VAL A 42 2.72 3.55 -3.82
CA VAL A 42 2.86 2.76 -5.05
C VAL A 42 3.16 3.70 -6.21
N VAL A 43 4.14 3.34 -7.03
CA VAL A 43 4.54 4.08 -8.22
C VAL A 43 4.49 3.12 -9.42
N VAL A 44 3.72 3.47 -10.45
CA VAL A 44 3.58 2.70 -11.69
C VAL A 44 4.30 3.45 -12.80
N LEU A 45 5.23 2.79 -13.48
CA LEU A 45 6.11 3.41 -14.47
C LEU A 45 6.19 2.59 -15.75
N PRO A 46 6.45 3.22 -16.91
CA PRO A 46 6.92 2.53 -18.10
C PRO A 46 8.17 1.69 -17.81
N ARG A 47 8.30 0.55 -18.50
CA ARG A 47 9.44 -0.39 -18.34
C ARG A 47 10.80 0.31 -18.48
N SER A 48 10.92 1.26 -19.41
CA SER A 48 12.15 2.01 -19.67
C SER A 48 12.63 2.84 -18.46
N LEU A 49 11.72 3.23 -17.56
CA LEU A 49 12.04 4.03 -16.38
C LEU A 49 12.22 3.21 -15.10
N ALA A 50 11.80 1.93 -15.10
CA ALA A 50 11.81 1.09 -13.90
C ALA A 50 13.22 0.90 -13.32
N LEU A 51 14.23 0.72 -14.18
CA LEU A 51 15.62 0.54 -13.73
C LEU A 51 16.18 1.84 -13.13
N ALA A 52 15.97 2.98 -13.79
CA ALA A 52 16.41 4.27 -13.30
C ALA A 52 15.75 4.62 -11.96
N PHE A 53 14.45 4.33 -11.81
CA PHE A 53 13.73 4.54 -10.56
C PHE A 53 14.26 3.65 -9.44
N LYS A 54 14.58 2.38 -9.71
CA LYS A 54 15.20 1.49 -8.73
C LYS A 54 16.54 2.04 -8.22
N SER A 55 17.40 2.49 -9.12
CA SER A 55 18.68 3.12 -8.75
C SER A 55 18.47 4.42 -7.96
N PHE A 56 17.46 5.21 -8.32
CA PHE A 56 17.07 6.39 -7.56
C PHE A 56 16.67 6.04 -6.12
N CYS A 57 15.84 5.01 -5.91
CA CYS A 57 15.47 4.55 -4.57
C CYS A 57 16.69 4.06 -3.77
N GLN A 58 17.60 3.31 -4.42
CA GLN A 58 18.82 2.81 -3.77
C GLN A 58 19.74 3.93 -3.30
N ALA A 59 19.87 5.00 -4.09
CA ALA A 59 20.63 6.19 -3.72
C ALA A 59 19.96 7.02 -2.61
N ASN A 60 18.65 6.82 -2.37
CA ASN A 60 17.83 7.55 -1.41
C ASN A 60 17.20 6.62 -0.36
N SER A 61 17.92 5.59 0.07
CA SER A 61 17.41 4.49 0.91
C SER A 61 16.85 4.91 2.28
N GLY A 62 17.15 6.12 2.75
CA GLY A 62 16.56 6.72 3.96
C GLY A 62 15.12 7.19 3.75
N PRO A 63 14.90 8.32 3.05
CA PRO A 63 13.56 8.89 2.87
C PRO A 63 12.65 8.06 1.95
N LEU A 64 13.22 7.24 1.07
CA LEU A 64 12.48 6.53 0.03
C LEU A 64 12.90 5.05 -0.06
N PRO A 65 12.62 4.24 0.97
CA PRO A 65 12.92 2.82 0.94
C PRO A 65 12.06 2.10 -0.10
N LEU A 66 12.70 1.35 -0.99
CA LEU A 66 11.99 0.49 -1.94
C LEU A 66 11.58 -0.81 -1.22
N LEU A 67 10.28 -0.96 -0.93
CA LEU A 67 9.74 -2.11 -0.20
C LEU A 67 9.64 -3.38 -1.07
N SER A 68 9.17 -3.23 -2.30
CA SER A 68 9.05 -4.33 -3.26
C SER A 68 8.92 -3.80 -4.68
N GLN A 69 9.19 -4.68 -5.65
CA GLN A 69 9.05 -4.42 -7.08
C GLN A 69 8.33 -5.61 -7.70
N SER A 70 7.34 -5.34 -8.57
CA SER A 70 6.66 -6.41 -9.28
C SER A 70 7.47 -6.82 -10.51
N GLU A 71 7.25 -8.06 -10.95
CA GLU A 71 7.70 -8.46 -12.28
C GLU A 71 6.94 -7.67 -13.35
N GLN A 72 7.56 -7.57 -14.52
CA GLN A 72 6.88 -6.96 -15.66
C GLN A 72 5.58 -7.70 -15.97
N ASP A 73 4.55 -6.94 -16.31
CA ASP A 73 3.21 -7.43 -16.66
C ASP A 73 2.50 -8.17 -15.50
N LYS A 74 3.10 -8.19 -14.30
CA LYS A 74 2.46 -8.62 -13.06
C LYS A 74 2.18 -7.40 -12.20
N TRP A 75 0.93 -7.24 -11.80
CA TRP A 75 0.51 -6.18 -10.86
C TRP A 75 0.51 -6.66 -9.41
N MET A 76 0.60 -7.97 -9.18
CA MET A 76 0.58 -8.55 -7.83
C MET A 76 1.96 -8.53 -7.19
N LEU A 77 1.99 -8.13 -5.92
CA LEU A 77 3.14 -8.17 -5.03
C LEU A 77 2.86 -9.16 -3.90
N PRO A 78 3.04 -10.48 -4.12
CA PRO A 78 2.59 -11.50 -3.19
C PRO A 78 3.25 -11.41 -1.80
N ALA A 79 4.46 -10.84 -1.71
CA ALA A 79 5.14 -10.62 -0.43
C ALA A 79 4.58 -9.43 0.38
N LEU A 80 3.75 -8.57 -0.22
CA LEU A 80 3.28 -7.33 0.40
C LEU A 80 1.77 -7.38 0.67
N GLY A 81 1.40 -7.49 1.96
CA GLY A 81 -0.01 -7.47 2.40
C GLY A 81 -0.62 -8.83 2.74
N THR A 82 0.18 -9.90 2.74
CA THR A 82 -0.12 -11.11 3.50
C THR A 82 0.18 -10.82 4.98
N ALA A 83 -0.83 -10.45 5.76
CA ALA A 83 -0.66 -10.39 7.21
C ALA A 83 -0.31 -11.81 7.72
N PRO A 84 0.55 -11.96 8.74
CA PRO A 84 0.46 -13.14 9.60
C PRO A 84 -0.96 -13.16 10.20
N GLU A 85 -1.63 -14.31 10.16
CA GLU A 85 -2.89 -14.51 10.90
C GLU A 85 -2.69 -14.39 12.41
#